data_AF-A0A066PUZ2-F1
#
_entry.id   AF-A0A066PUZ2-F1
#
_cell.length_a   1.000
_cell.length_b   1.000
_cell.length_c   1.000
_cell.angle_alpha   90.00
_cell.angle_beta   90.00
_cell.angle_gamma   90.00
#
_symmetry.space_group_name_H-M   'P 1'
#
loop_
_entity.id
_entity.type
_entity.pdbx_description
1 polymer ?
#
loop_
_entity_poly.entity_id
_entity_poly.type
_entity_poly.pdbx_seq_one_letter_code
_entity_poly.pdbx_strand_id
1 'polypeptide(L)'
;MNLLAHAPIARAAAWIAAVALFTLVFGLPLAMLALAAVAGQWNGALPDTLTLRHLAALGGPGQWPALWHSVVPPRWRRPSPCY
;
A
#
# COMPACT_ATOMS: atom_id res chain seq x y z
N MET A 1 -27.98 20.71 -22.47
CA MET A 1 -27.65 19.39 -23.04
C MET A 1 -26.14 19.31 -23.17
N ASN A 2 -25.47 18.54 -22.30
CA ASN A 2 -24.01 18.51 -22.20
C ASN A 2 -23.40 17.79 -23.43
N LEU A 3 -23.21 18.52 -24.52
CA LEU A 3 -22.55 18.04 -25.75
C LEU A 3 -21.14 17.48 -25.49
N LEU A 4 -20.48 17.95 -24.43
CA LEU A 4 -19.17 17.45 -23.99
C LEU A 4 -19.21 16.02 -23.41
N ALA A 5 -20.36 15.51 -22.95
CA ALA A 5 -20.44 14.16 -22.40
C ALA A 5 -20.61 13.06 -23.48
N HIS A 6 -21.05 13.43 -24.68
CA HIS A 6 -21.33 12.49 -25.78
C HIS A 6 -20.21 12.40 -26.82
N ALA A 7 -19.26 13.34 -26.83
CA ALA A 7 -18.09 13.26 -27.69
C ALA A 7 -17.10 12.20 -27.13
N PRO A 8 -16.66 11.22 -27.94
CA PRO A 8 -15.79 10.12 -27.47
C PRO A 8 -14.47 10.63 -26.86
N ILE A 9 -13.96 11.76 -27.37
CA ILE A 9 -12.74 12.42 -26.90
C ILE A 9 -12.91 12.99 -25.49
N ALA A 10 -14.02 13.66 -25.21
CA ALA A 10 -14.24 14.27 -23.91
C ALA A 10 -14.51 13.21 -22.82
N ARG A 11 -15.14 12.09 -23.18
CA ARG A 11 -15.25 10.92 -22.30
C ARG A 11 -13.88 10.30 -22.00
N ALA A 12 -13.02 10.15 -23.01
CA ALA A 12 -11.66 9.63 -22.82
C ALA A 12 -10.82 10.57 -21.92
N ALA A 13 -10.90 11.88 -22.15
CA ALA A 13 -10.21 12.88 -21.33
C ALA A 13 -10.67 12.85 -19.87
N ALA A 14 -11.98 12.73 -19.63
CA ALA A 14 -12.53 12.60 -18.28
C ALA A 14 -12.03 11.32 -17.59
N TRP A 15 -11.96 10.20 -18.29
CA TRP A 15 -11.40 8.96 -17.75
C TRP A 15 -9.91 9.06 -17.45
N ILE A 16 -9.11 9.63 -18.35
CA ILE A 16 -7.68 9.85 -18.12
C ILE A 16 -7.48 10.74 -16.89
N ALA A 17 -8.23 11.84 -16.79
CA ALA A 17 -8.17 12.73 -15.64
C ALA A 17 -8.57 12.01 -14.35
N ALA A 18 -9.65 11.23 -14.36
CA ALA A 18 -10.09 10.46 -13.20
C ALA A 18 -9.05 9.42 -12.77
N VAL A 19 -8.46 8.67 -13.71
CA VAL A 19 -7.40 7.71 -13.42
C VAL A 19 -6.16 8.43 -12.88
N ALA A 20 -5.74 9.51 -13.51
CA ALA A 20 -4.58 10.30 -13.06
C ALA A 20 -4.78 10.82 -11.63
N LEU A 21 -5.95 11.39 -11.33
CA LEU A 21 -6.29 11.86 -9.99
C LEU A 21 -6.34 10.70 -8.98
N PHE A 22 -6.95 9.58 -9.34
CA PHE A 22 -6.99 8.40 -8.48
C PHE A 22 -5.59 7.87 -8.19
N THR A 23 -4.74 7.71 -9.21
CA THR A 23 -3.35 7.28 -9.04
C THR A 23 -2.53 8.29 -8.24
N LEU A 24 -2.78 9.60 -8.39
CA LEU A 24 -2.08 10.61 -7.60
C LEU A 24 -2.51 10.56 -6.12
N VAL A 25 -3.80 10.41 -5.84
CA VAL A 25 -4.32 10.43 -4.46
C VAL A 25 -4.03 9.14 -3.72
N PHE A 26 -4.19 7.99 -4.38
CA PHE A 26 -4.04 6.68 -3.75
C PHE A 26 -2.72 6.01 -4.10
N GLY A 27 -2.27 6.12 -5.36
CA GLY A 27 -1.03 5.50 -5.81
C GLY A 27 0.22 6.18 -5.24
N LEU A 28 0.23 7.51 -5.16
CA LEU A 28 1.37 8.27 -4.62
C LEU A 28 1.73 7.89 -3.17
N PRO A 29 0.79 7.85 -2.19
CA PRO A 29 1.12 7.41 -0.83
C PRO A 29 1.52 5.94 -0.77
N LEU A 30 0.95 5.07 -1.60
CA LEU A 30 1.39 3.67 -1.69
C LEU A 30 2.82 3.55 -2.24
N ALA A 31 3.16 4.33 -3.27
CA ALA A 31 4.50 4.40 -3.83
C ALA A 31 5.50 4.93 -2.80
N MET A 32 5.10 5.93 -2.03
CA MET A 32 5.89 6.49 -0.93
C MET A 32 6.12 5.45 0.18
N LEU A 33 5.11 4.65 0.52
CA LEU A 33 5.24 3.54 1.48
C LEU A 33 6.19 2.45 0.95
N ALA A 34 6.06 2.08 -0.32
CA ALA A 34 6.96 1.13 -0.96
C ALA A 34 8.41 1.65 -0.98
N LEU A 35 8.59 2.93 -1.26
CA LEU A 35 9.89 3.60 -1.24
C LEU A 35 10.46 3.61 0.18
N ALA A 36 9.65 3.91 1.20
CA ALA A 36 10.06 3.85 2.60
C ALA A 36 10.52 2.44 3.02
N ALA A 37 9.88 1.39 2.52
CA ALA A 37 10.26 0.00 2.83
C ALA A 37 11.67 -0.37 2.32
N VAL A 38 12.16 0.30 1.28
CA VAL A 38 13.49 0.07 0.69
C VAL A 38 14.42 1.25 0.94
N ALA A 39 13.99 2.27 1.70
CA ALA A 39 14.81 3.41 2.03
C ALA A 39 15.61 3.17 3.32
N GLY A 40 16.82 3.71 3.36
CA GLY A 40 17.65 3.79 4.55
C GLY A 40 17.26 5.00 5.39
N GLN A 41 18.04 6.07 5.26
CA GLN A 41 17.80 7.34 5.93
C GLN A 41 16.98 8.29 5.05
N TRP A 42 15.99 8.92 5.65
CA TRP A 42 15.17 9.96 5.03
C TRP A 42 15.63 11.31 5.57
N ASN A 43 16.43 12.04 4.78
CA ASN A 43 16.90 13.39 5.14
C ASN A 43 16.17 14.49 4.34
N GLY A 44 14.96 14.22 3.83
CA GLY A 44 14.20 15.14 3.00
C GLY A 44 12.96 14.48 2.40
N ALA A 45 12.51 14.98 1.23
CA ALA A 45 11.34 14.43 0.53
C ALA A 45 11.61 13.07 -0.14
N LEU A 46 12.89 12.73 -0.40
CA LEU A 46 13.32 11.45 -0.95
C LEU A 46 14.44 10.85 -0.10
N PRO A 47 14.59 9.51 -0.09
CA PRO A 47 15.66 8.85 0.63
C PRO A 47 17.01 9.00 -0.07
N ASP A 48 18.05 9.32 0.69
CA ASP A 48 19.42 9.47 0.15
C ASP A 48 20.08 8.13 -0.16
N THR A 49 19.59 7.05 0.47
CA THR A 49 20.15 5.70 0.34
C THR A 49 19.04 4.68 0.26
N LEU A 50 19.16 3.74 -0.69
CA LEU A 50 18.28 2.57 -0.78
C LEU A 50 18.95 1.41 -0.03
N THR A 51 18.20 0.75 0.85
CA THR A 51 18.64 -0.41 1.63
C THR A 51 17.57 -1.50 1.65
N LEU A 52 18.01 -2.75 1.47
CA LEU A 52 17.16 -3.94 1.60
C LEU A 52 17.12 -4.47 3.05
N ARG A 53 17.75 -3.76 4.00
CA ARG A 53 17.83 -4.20 5.41
C ARG A 53 16.47 -4.38 6.06
N HIS A 54 15.51 -3.51 5.75
CA HIS A 54 14.14 -3.60 6.27
C HIS A 54 13.39 -4.83 5.72
N LEU A 55 13.63 -5.17 4.44
CA LEU A 55 13.10 -6.42 3.87
C LEU A 55 13.74 -7.66 4.49
N ALA A 56 15.06 -7.64 4.73
CA ALA A 56 15.75 -8.75 5.40
C ALA A 56 15.25 -8.93 6.85
N ALA A 57 14.89 -7.84 7.53
CA ALA A 57 14.35 -7.88 8.89
C ALA A 57 12.98 -8.59 9.00
N LEU A 58 12.17 -8.57 7.94
CA LEU A 58 10.87 -9.27 7.89
C LEU A 58 11.02 -10.80 8.05
N GLY A 59 12.09 -11.38 7.51
CA GLY A 59 12.40 -12.80 7.64
C GLY A 59 13.13 -13.16 8.94
N GLY A 60 13.44 -12.17 9.77
CA GLY A 60 14.15 -12.36 11.03
C GLY A 60 13.27 -12.93 12.13
N PRO A 61 13.88 -13.51 13.19
CA PRO A 61 13.17 -14.20 14.26
C PRO A 61 12.22 -13.31 15.09
N GLY A 62 12.32 -11.98 14.97
CA GLY A 62 11.46 -11.04 15.72
C GLY A 62 10.14 -10.69 15.03
N GLN A 63 10.15 -10.41 13.72
CA GLN A 63 8.97 -9.88 13.01
C GLN A 63 8.07 -10.98 12.44
N TRP A 64 8.65 -12.10 12.03
CA TRP A 64 7.93 -13.23 11.46
C TRP A 64 6.86 -13.86 12.38
N PRO A 65 7.13 -14.11 13.69
CA PRO A 65 6.11 -14.65 14.59
C PRO A 65 4.89 -13.72 14.76
N ALA A 66 5.12 -12.40 14.79
CA ALA A 66 4.05 -11.41 14.91
C ALA A 66 3.13 -11.42 13.67
N LEU A 67 3.70 -11.61 12.47
CA LEU A 67 2.93 -11.81 11.25
C LEU A 67 2.15 -13.13 11.28
N TRP A 68 2.75 -14.20 11.79
CA TRP A 68 2.06 -15.49 11.91
C TRP A 68 0.83 -15.42 12.83
N HIS A 69 0.90 -14.61 13.89
CA HIS A 69 -0.20 -14.36 14.82
C HIS A 69 -1.37 -13.55 14.23
N SER A 70 -1.20 -12.85 13.10
CA SER A 70 -2.31 -12.18 12.42
C SER A 70 -3.09 -13.13 11.49
N VAL A 71 -2.41 -14.12 10.91
CA VAL A 71 -3.00 -15.14 10.05
C VAL A 71 -3.74 -16.19 10.86
N VAL A 72 -3.14 -16.64 11.97
CA VAL A 72 -3.75 -17.64 12.84
C VAL A 72 -4.58 -16.94 13.91
N PRO A 73 -5.91 -17.17 13.98
CA PRO A 73 -6.73 -16.55 15.00
C PRO A 73 -6.24 -16.99 16.39
N PRO A 74 -6.12 -16.05 17.34
CA PRO A 74 -5.55 -16.36 18.63
C PRO A 74 -6.40 -17.38 19.37
N ARG A 75 -5.75 -18.18 20.23
CA ARG A 75 -6.36 -19.35 20.90
C ARG A 75 -7.60 -18.98 21.73
N TRP A 76 -7.66 -17.77 22.28
CA TRP A 76 -8.80 -17.22 23.01
C TRP A 76 -10.01 -16.85 22.14
N ARG A 77 -9.88 -16.87 20.80
CA ARG A 77 -10.98 -16.67 19.84
C ARG A 77 -11.63 -17.99 19.40
N ARG A 78 -11.19 -19.14 19.93
CA ARG A 78 -11.85 -20.43 19.68
C ARG A 78 -13.09 -20.53 20.57
N PRO A 79 -14.27 -20.90 20.02
CA PRO A 79 -15.44 -21.16 20.85
C PRO A 79 -15.11 -22.32 21.80
N SER A 80 -15.35 -22.11 23.09
CA SER A 80 -15.25 -23.15 24.10
C SER A 80 -16.17 -24.31 23.71
N PRO A 81 -15.73 -25.58 23.76
CA PRO A 81 -16.62 -26.70 23.58
C PRO A 81 -17.68 -26.65 24.69
N CYS A 82 -18.94 -26.53 24.30
CA CYS A 82 -20.06 -26.73 25.21
C CYS A 82 -20.06 -28.22 25.58
N TYR A 83 -19.69 -28.53 26.82
CA TYR A 83 -19.94 -29.83 27.45
C TYR A 83 -21.24 -29.74 28.25
#